data_AF-A0A349K6M9-F1
#
_entry.id   AF-A0A349K6M9-F1
#
_cell.length_a   1.000
_cell.length_b   1.000
_cell.length_c   1.000
_cell.angle_alpha   90.00
_cell.angle_beta   90.00
_cell.angle_gamma   90.00
#
_symmetry.space_group_name_H-M   'P 1'
#
loop_
_entity.id
_entity.type
_entity.pdbx_description
1 polymer ?
#
loop_
_entity_poly.entity_id
_entity_poly.type
_entity_poly.pdbx_seq_one_letter_code
_entity_poly.pdbx_strand_id
1 'polypeptide(L)' 'VQRGMTHDGIGRYTSEIITKADGGTDDVAAILKEREVDVVINYLPVGSEEATKWYVEQVLQAGCGFINCIPVFIASGE' A
#
# COMPACT_ATOMS: atom_id res chain seq x y z
N VAL A 1 7.93 1.35 -11.59
CA VAL A 1 7.11 0.56 -10.64
C VAL A 1 8.08 -0.13 -9.68
N GLN A 2 7.78 -0.17 -8.38
CA GLN A 2 8.59 -0.78 -7.33
C GLN A 2 7.78 -1.90 -6.68
N ARG A 3 8.45 -2.88 -6.06
CA ARG A 3 7.83 -4.04 -5.43
C ARG A 3 7.32 -3.66 -4.04
N GLY A 4 6.07 -3.26 -3.94
CA GLY A 4 5.44 -2.98 -2.64
C GLY A 4 4.96 -4.25 -1.92
N MET A 5 4.65 -4.18 -0.62
CA MET A 5 4.15 -5.32 0.15
C MET A 5 2.78 -5.80 -0.35
N THR A 6 2.60 -7.12 -0.44
CA THR A 6 1.37 -7.72 -0.98
C THR A 6 0.26 -7.88 0.06
N HIS A 7 0.54 -8.39 1.26
CA HIS A 7 -0.47 -8.73 2.29
C HIS A 7 -1.75 -9.37 1.70
N ASP A 8 -2.92 -8.88 2.10
CA ASP A 8 -4.27 -9.22 1.62
C ASP A 8 -4.67 -8.45 0.34
N GLY A 9 -3.68 -7.91 -0.38
CA GLY A 9 -3.83 -7.19 -1.66
C GLY A 9 -4.21 -8.06 -2.86
N ILE A 10 -4.08 -9.39 -2.76
CA ILE A 10 -4.45 -10.30 -3.84
C ILE A 10 -5.58 -11.20 -3.35
N GLY A 11 -6.79 -10.94 -3.87
CA GLY A 11 -7.97 -11.73 -3.59
C GLY A 11 -7.98 -13.09 -4.31
N ARG A 12 -8.88 -13.98 -3.86
CA ARG A 12 -9.06 -15.34 -4.40
C ARG A 12 -9.14 -15.37 -5.93
N TYR A 13 -10.05 -14.61 -6.53
CA TYR A 13 -10.26 -14.64 -7.98
C TYR A 13 -9.08 -14.06 -8.74
N THR A 14 -8.45 -13.00 -8.21
CA THR A 14 -7.29 -12.38 -8.85
C THR A 14 -6.08 -13.32 -8.83
N SER A 15 -5.90 -14.10 -7.76
CA SER A 15 -4.79 -15.06 -7.63
C SER A 15 -4.78 -16.16 -8.71
N GLU A 16 -5.91 -16.42 -9.36
CA GLU A 16 -6.03 -17.40 -10.44
C GLU A 16 -5.56 -16.85 -11.80
N ILE A 17 -5.49 -15.52 -11.94
CA ILE A 17 -5.20 -14.84 -13.22
C ILE A 17 -3.96 -13.93 -13.18
N ILE A 18 -3.37 -13.69 -12.01
CA ILE A 18 -2.11 -12.95 -11.87
C ILE A 18 -1.05 -13.78 -11.15
N THR A 19 0.20 -13.60 -11.55
CA THR A 19 1.36 -14.14 -10.82
C THR A 19 1.90 -13.06 -9.89
N LYS A 20 2.02 -13.38 -8.60
CA LYS A 20 2.68 -12.50 -7.63
C LYS A 20 4.13 -12.28 -8.07
N ALA A 21 4.56 -11.02 -8.13
CA ALA A 21 5.95 -10.71 -8.47
C ALA A 21 6.91 -11.33 -7.44
N ASP A 22 7.97 -11.93 -7.96
CA ASP A 22 9.08 -12.50 -7.18
C ASP A 22 9.85 -11.41 -6.41
N GLY A 23 10.71 -11.84 -5.48
CA GLY A 23 11.55 -10.96 -4.69
C GLY A 23 10.90 -10.43 -3.40
N GLY A 24 11.70 -9.69 -2.63
CA GLY A 24 11.28 -9.05 -1.39
C GLY A 24 10.55 -7.73 -1.63
N THR A 25 9.93 -7.21 -0.57
CA THR A 25 9.34 -5.87 -0.58
C THR A 25 10.46 -4.82 -0.56
N ASP A 26 10.38 -3.86 -1.48
CA ASP A 26 11.26 -2.69 -1.51
C ASP A 26 11.00 -1.79 -0.29
N ASP A 27 12.02 -1.02 0.14
CA ASP A 27 11.87 -0.06 1.23
C ASP A 27 11.05 1.15 0.76
N VAL A 28 9.74 1.04 0.94
CA VAL A 28 8.77 2.06 0.51
C VAL A 28 9.06 3.40 1.18
N ALA A 29 9.36 3.42 2.48
CA ALA A 29 9.61 4.66 3.20
C ALA A 29 10.88 5.37 2.70
N ALA A 30 11.96 4.63 2.43
CA ALA A 30 13.18 5.18 1.85
C ALA A 30 12.93 5.74 0.44
N ILE A 31 12.21 4.99 -0.41
CA ILE A 31 11.87 5.41 -1.78
C ILE A 31 11.03 6.70 -1.78
N LEU A 32 10.05 6.81 -0.87
CA LEU A 32 9.22 8.01 -0.76
C LEU A 32 10.04 9.23 -0.33
N LYS A 33 10.97 9.05 0.62
CA LYS A 33 11.89 10.12 1.07
C LYS A 33 12.87 10.55 -0.01
N GLU A 34 13.51 9.59 -0.69
CA GLU A 34 14.48 9.85 -1.76
C GLU A 34 13.84 10.66 -2.91
N ARG A 35 12.57 10.38 -3.18
CA ARG A 35 11.82 11.03 -4.27
C ARG A 35 11.09 12.29 -3.86
N GLU A 36 11.25 12.73 -2.60
CA GLU A 36 10.62 13.94 -2.07
C GLU A 36 9.09 13.94 -2.30
N VAL A 37 8.45 12.80 -2.05
CA VAL A 37 7.01 12.64 -2.30
C VAL A 37 6.20 13.40 -1.25
N ASP A 38 5.31 14.27 -1.70
CA ASP A 38 4.38 14.98 -0.80
C ASP A 38 3.13 14.16 -0.46
N VAL A 39 2.58 13.41 -1.42
CA VAL A 39 1.28 12.73 -1.28
C VAL A 39 1.31 11.33 -1.91
N VAL A 40 0.76 10.35 -1.18
CA VAL A 40 0.55 8.97 -1.64
C VAL A 40 -0.94 8.69 -1.79
N ILE A 41 -1.32 8.05 -2.90
CA ILE A 41 -2.71 7.68 -3.22
C ILE A 41 -2.86 6.15 -3.15
N ASN A 42 -3.81 5.68 -2.33
CA ASN A 42 -4.10 4.27 -2.17
C ASN A 42 -5.21 3.79 -3.10
N TYR A 43 -4.83 2.99 -4.11
CA TYR A 43 -5.72 2.26 -5.01
C TYR A 43 -5.57 0.74 -4.88
N LEU A 44 -5.30 0.25 -3.68
CA LEU A 44 -5.32 -1.20 -3.43
C LEU A 44 -6.72 -1.80 -3.70
N PRO A 45 -6.83 -3.12 -3.86
CA PRO A 45 -8.14 -3.75 -3.97
C PRO A 45 -9.00 -3.54 -2.72
N VAL A 46 -10.32 -3.53 -2.91
CA VAL A 46 -11.28 -3.48 -1.79
C VAL A 46 -11.09 -4.71 -0.90
N GLY A 47 -11.07 -4.48 0.42
CA GLY A 47 -10.86 -5.53 1.42
C GLY A 47 -9.40 -5.72 1.85
N SER A 48 -8.45 -4.97 1.26
CA SER A 48 -7.03 -5.03 1.61
C SER A 48 -6.71 -4.18 2.84
N GLU A 49 -7.18 -4.64 4.01
CA GLU A 49 -7.06 -3.94 5.28
C GLU A 49 -5.62 -3.99 5.83
N GLU A 50 -5.02 -5.17 5.89
CA GLU A 50 -3.65 -5.34 6.38
C GLU A 50 -2.66 -4.59 5.49
N ALA A 51 -2.80 -4.72 4.17
CA ALA A 51 -1.98 -4.00 3.22
C ALA A 51 -2.09 -2.49 3.43
N THR A 52 -3.31 -1.96 3.52
CA THR A 52 -3.53 -0.52 3.66
C THR A 52 -2.94 0.01 4.96
N LYS A 53 -3.15 -0.67 6.10
CA LYS A 53 -2.56 -0.29 7.39
C LYS A 53 -1.03 -0.30 7.32
N TRP A 54 -0.44 -1.31 6.71
CA TRP A 54 1.00 -1.40 6.51
C TRP A 54 1.56 -0.23 5.67
N TYR A 55 0.91 0.11 4.55
CA TYR A 55 1.35 1.26 3.73
C TYR A 55 1.19 2.59 4.46
N VAL A 56 0.15 2.75 5.28
CA VAL A 56 -0.01 3.96 6.10
C VAL A 56 1.19 4.15 7.03
N GLU A 57 1.69 3.08 7.66
CA GLU A 57 2.91 3.15 8.49
C GLU A 57 4.12 3.62 7.68
N GLN A 58 4.30 3.12 6.45
CA GLN A 58 5.41 3.53 5.58
C GLN A 58 5.29 5.01 5.17
N VAL A 59 4.08 5.46 4.87
CA VAL A 59 3.78 6.84 4.48
C VAL A 59 4.01 7.80 5.65
N LEU A 60 3.59 7.42 6.87
CA LEU A 60 3.87 8.17 8.09
C LEU A 60 5.37 8.27 8.37
N GLN A 61 6.11 7.17 8.21
CA GLN A 61 7.57 7.17 8.36
C GLN A 61 8.28 8.06 7.32
N ALA A 62 7.70 8.17 6.12
CA ALA A 62 8.18 9.04 5.04
C ALA A 62 7.80 10.52 5.24
N GLY A 63 6.78 10.81 6.05
CA GLY A 63 6.29 12.17 6.28
C GLY A 63 5.39 12.70 5.17
N CYS A 64 4.79 11.82 4.36
CA CYS A 64 3.92 12.22 3.26
C CYS A 64 2.44 12.27 3.70
N GLY A 65 1.63 13.05 2.97
CA GLY A 65 0.17 12.97 3.03
C GLY A 65 -0.35 11.67 2.42
N PHE A 66 -1.53 11.21 2.86
CA PHE A 66 -2.15 9.97 2.41
C PHE A 66 -3.58 10.20 1.95
N ILE A 67 -3.91 9.73 0.74
CA ILE A 67 -5.26 9.74 0.18
C ILE A 67 -5.74 8.28 0.08
N ASN A 68 -6.77 7.94 0.86
CA ASN A 68 -7.35 6.61 0.84
C ASN A 68 -8.55 6.53 -0.12
N CYS A 69 -8.44 5.76 -1.20
CA CYS A 69 -9.53 5.62 -2.19
C CYS A 69 -10.30 4.29 -2.08
N ILE A 70 -10.12 3.55 -0.99
CA ILE A 70 -10.80 2.27 -0.75
C ILE A 70 -11.61 2.33 0.55
N PRO A 71 -12.67 1.53 0.70
CA PRO A 71 -13.55 1.56 1.88
C PRO A 71 -12.94 0.80 3.08
N VAL A 72 -11.67 1.04 3.37
CA VAL A 72 -10.99 0.60 4.60
C VAL A 72 -10.92 1.80 5.55
N PHE A 73 -11.32 1.60 6.80
CA PHE A 73 -11.30 2.67 7.80
C PHE A 73 -9.86 2.97 8.23
N ILE A 74 -9.39 4.17 7.89
CA ILE A 74 -8.05 4.67 8.22
C ILE A 74 -8.17 6.06 8.87
N ALA A 75 -8.71 7.03 8.12
CA ALA A 75 -8.89 8.40 8.59
C ALA A 75 -10.17 8.60 9.41
N SER A 76 -11.16 7.73 9.23
CA SER A 76 -12.37 7.68 10.05
C SER A 76 -12.20 6.63 11.16
N GLY A 77 -12.73 6.93 12.35
CA GLY A 77 -12.85 5.93 13.43
C GLY A 77 -13.87 4.83 13.12
N GLU A 78 -14.04 3.90 14.05
CA GLU A 78 -15.22 3.03 14.11
C GLU A 78 -16.52 3.84 14.26
#